data_AF-A0A959AFV7-F1
#
_entry.id   AF-A0A959AFV7-F1
#
_cell.length_a   1.000
_cell.length_b   1.000
_cell.length_c   1.000
_cell.angle_alpha   90.00
_cell.angle_beta   90.00
_cell.angle_gamma   90.00
#
_symmetry.space_group_name_H-M   'P 1'
#
loop_
_entity.id
_entity.type
_entity.pdbx_description
1 polymer ?
#
loop_
_entity_poly.entity_id
_entity_poly.type
_entity_poly.pdbx_seq_one_letter_code
_entity_poly.pdbx_strand_id
1 'polypeptide(L)'
;PEVRVFQQKFYDATGTIPDDDGFNGYDVTLYVGRMLRRYGLSFPFRVQAEPMEGLHNTFRFQRIFNNGAIDDGFNTPDYLENTHVHILKFEQYGFVPAE
;
A
#
# COMPACT_ATOMS: atom_id res chain seq x y z
N PRO A 1 -14.35 -3.74 10.92
CA PRO A 1 -14.13 -4.87 11.87
C PRO A 1 -12.65 -5.22 12.04
N GLU A 2 -11.93 -5.39 10.93
CA GLU A 2 -10.52 -5.79 10.91
C GLU A 2 -9.58 -4.76 11.57
N VAL A 3 -9.78 -3.47 11.32
CA VAL A 3 -9.02 -2.38 11.96
C VAL A 3 -9.08 -2.46 13.49
N ARG A 4 -10.27 -2.67 14.06
CA ARG A 4 -10.43 -2.78 15.52
C ARG A 4 -9.72 -4.01 16.09
N VAL A 5 -9.77 -5.13 15.36
CA VAL A 5 -9.06 -6.37 15.75
C VAL A 5 -7.55 -6.16 15.71
N PHE A 6 -7.04 -5.49 14.67
CA PHE A 6 -5.63 -5.15 14.58
C PHE A 6 -5.20 -4.22 15.72
N GLN A 7 -5.94 -3.13 15.97
CA GLN A 7 -5.66 -2.20 17.06
C GLN A 7 -5.60 -2.89 18.42
N GLN A 8 -6.55 -3.80 18.71
CA GLN A 8 -6.53 -4.58 19.95
C GLN A 8 -5.27 -5.45 20.04
N LYS A 9 -4.97 -6.23 19.00
CA LYS A 9 -3.79 -7.11 18.97
C LYS A 9 -2.48 -6.33 19.06
N PHE A 10 -2.42 -5.16 18.43
CA PHE A 10 -1.26 -4.27 18.49
C PHE A 10 -1.07 -3.77 19.92
N TYR A 11 -2.13 -3.25 20.55
CA TYR A 11 -2.09 -2.82 21.95
C TYR A 11 -1.68 -3.93 22.92
N ASP A 12 -2.25 -5.13 22.74
CA ASP A 12 -1.91 -6.29 23.58
C ASP A 12 -0.42 -6.67 23.45
N ALA A 13 0.20 -6.42 22.30
CA ALA A 13 1.60 -6.76 22.02
C ALA A 13 2.59 -5.66 22.39
N THR A 14 2.21 -4.38 22.28
CA THR A 14 3.14 -3.24 22.41
C THR A 14 2.84 -2.32 23.60
N GLY A 15 1.63 -2.38 24.15
CA GLY A 15 1.13 -1.45 25.17
C GLY A 15 0.72 -0.08 24.62
N THR A 16 0.74 0.12 23.31
CA THR A 16 0.35 1.38 22.63
C THR A 16 -0.67 1.14 21.53
N ILE A 17 -1.44 2.15 21.18
CA ILE A 17 -2.27 2.08 19.95
C ILE A 17 -1.38 2.27 18.72
N PRO A 18 -1.69 1.64 17.58
CA PRO A 18 -0.93 1.86 16.36
C PRO A 18 -1.16 3.29 15.86
N ASP A 19 -0.06 3.96 15.53
CA ASP A 19 -0.04 5.18 14.74
C ASP A 19 0.06 4.84 13.25
N ASP A 20 0.23 5.87 12.40
CA ASP A 20 0.32 5.70 10.96
C ASP A 20 1.43 4.74 10.56
N ASP A 21 2.58 4.79 11.24
CA ASP A 21 3.70 3.88 11.01
C ASP A 21 3.38 2.44 11.43
N GLY A 22 2.65 2.25 12.52
CA GLY A 22 2.15 0.94 12.94
C GLY A 22 1.23 0.29 11.90
N PHE A 23 0.33 1.07 11.31
CA PHE A 23 -0.53 0.59 10.22
C PHE A 23 0.26 0.36 8.92
N ASN A 24 1.15 1.28 8.55
CA ASN A 24 2.03 1.15 7.38
C ASN A 24 2.87 -0.13 7.46
N GLY A 25 3.51 -0.37 8.60
CA GLY A 25 4.32 -1.55 8.84
C GLY A 25 3.50 -2.84 8.69
N TYR A 26 2.27 -2.87 9.23
CA TYR A 26 1.38 -4.02 9.08
C TYR A 26 1.01 -4.27 7.61
N ASP A 27 0.52 -3.25 6.92
CA ASP A 27 0.04 -3.35 5.55
C ASP A 27 1.18 -3.74 4.59
N VAL A 28 2.35 -3.09 4.68
CA VAL A 28 3.53 -3.44 3.86
C VAL A 28 3.99 -4.87 4.13
N THR A 29 4.08 -5.28 5.40
CA THR A 29 4.52 -6.64 5.76
C THR A 29 3.56 -7.69 5.23
N LEU A 30 2.25 -7.46 5.38
CA LEU A 30 1.22 -8.36 4.88
C LEU A 30 1.26 -8.47 3.35
N TYR A 31 1.42 -7.33 2.67
CA TYR A 31 1.55 -7.28 1.21
C TYR A 31 2.77 -8.07 0.73
N VAL A 32 3.96 -7.76 1.26
CA VAL A 32 5.21 -8.44 0.88
C VAL A 32 5.13 -9.94 1.19
N GLY A 33 4.57 -10.33 2.34
CA GLY A 33 4.37 -11.75 2.67
C GLY A 33 3.47 -12.48 1.67
N ARG A 34 2.36 -11.86 1.24
CA ARG A 34 1.47 -12.41 0.20
C ARG A 34 2.19 -12.55 -1.14
N MET A 35 2.96 -11.53 -1.51
CA MET A 35 3.73 -11.49 -2.75
C MET A 35 4.84 -12.54 -2.79
N LEU A 36 5.59 -12.68 -1.70
CA LEU A 36 6.61 -13.73 -1.52
C LEU A 36 5.99 -15.12 -1.60
N ARG A 37 4.84 -15.34 -0.96
CA ARG A 37 4.12 -16.63 -1.03
C ARG A 37 3.70 -16.98 -2.46
N ARG A 38 3.30 -15.98 -3.25
CA ARG A 38 2.75 -16.18 -4.60
C ARG A 38 3.82 -16.26 -5.69
N TYR A 39 4.87 -15.46 -5.60
CA TYR A 39 5.87 -15.29 -6.66
C TYR A 39 7.32 -15.56 -6.22
N GLY A 40 7.54 -15.87 -4.95
CA GLY A 40 8.89 -15.98 -4.39
C GLY A 40 9.66 -14.66 -4.57
N LEU A 41 10.98 -14.78 -4.80
CA LEU A 41 11.85 -13.62 -4.97
C LEU A 41 11.62 -12.85 -6.28
N SER A 42 10.82 -13.38 -7.20
CA SER A 42 10.45 -12.68 -8.44
C SER A 42 9.34 -11.65 -8.26
N PHE A 43 8.78 -11.53 -7.05
CA PHE A 43 7.65 -10.67 -6.78
C PHE A 43 7.82 -9.18 -7.13
N PRO A 44 9.02 -8.56 -7.07
CA PRO A 44 9.18 -7.15 -7.43
C PRO A 44 8.74 -6.88 -8.88
N PHE A 45 8.89 -7.86 -9.79
CA PHE A 45 8.45 -7.75 -11.18
C PHE A 45 6.92 -7.94 -11.36
N ARG A 46 6.20 -8.27 -10.28
CA ARG A 46 4.77 -8.63 -10.29
C ARG A 46 3.89 -7.65 -9.52
N VAL A 47 4.44 -6.71 -8.76
CA VAL A 47 3.68 -5.81 -7.87
C VAL A 47 2.64 -4.95 -8.58
N GLN A 48 2.82 -4.62 -9.86
CA GLN A 48 1.82 -3.85 -10.62
C GLN A 48 0.55 -4.65 -10.92
N ALA A 49 0.65 -5.98 -11.00
CA ALA A 49 -0.48 -6.86 -11.31
C ALA A 49 -1.32 -7.19 -10.05
N GLU A 50 -0.87 -6.76 -8.87
CA GLU A 50 -1.41 -7.20 -7.59
C GLU A 50 -1.73 -5.98 -6.71
N PRO A 51 -2.77 -5.21 -7.07
CA PRO A 51 -3.25 -4.17 -6.18
C PRO A 51 -3.73 -4.78 -4.86
N MET A 52 -3.45 -4.11 -3.74
CA MET A 52 -3.90 -4.57 -2.42
C MET A 52 -4.55 -3.43 -1.65
N GLU A 53 -5.72 -3.70 -1.10
CA GLU A 53 -6.32 -2.91 -0.04
C GLU A 53 -5.87 -3.47 1.32
N GLY A 54 -5.14 -2.65 2.06
CA GLY A 54 -4.75 -2.87 3.45
C GLY A 54 -5.76 -2.30 4.43
N LEU A 55 -5.38 -2.27 5.71
CA LEU A 55 -6.22 -1.70 6.76
C LEU A 55 -6.31 -0.18 6.64
N HIS A 56 -5.20 0.49 6.28
CA HIS A 56 -5.13 1.94 6.09
C HIS A 56 -4.53 2.36 4.75
N ASN A 57 -3.74 1.51 4.11
CA ASN A 57 -3.12 1.82 2.82
C ASN A 57 -3.76 1.04 1.68
N THR A 58 -3.74 1.64 0.49
CA THR A 58 -3.92 0.89 -0.75
C THR A 58 -2.61 0.93 -1.53
N PHE A 59 -2.18 -0.23 -2.03
CA PHE A 59 -1.02 -0.35 -2.89
C PHE A 59 -1.45 -0.53 -4.33
N ARG A 60 -1.05 0.42 -5.18
CA ARG A 60 -1.22 0.39 -6.63
C ARG A 60 0.07 0.87 -7.29
N PHE A 61 0.95 -0.08 -7.60
CA PHE A 61 2.26 0.23 -8.13
C PHE A 61 2.23 0.55 -9.63
N GLN A 62 2.96 1.59 -10.03
CA GLN A 62 3.25 1.92 -11.41
C GLN A 62 4.76 1.99 -11.66
N ARG A 63 5.15 1.74 -12.91
CA ARG A 63 6.51 1.92 -13.40
C ARG A 63 6.73 3.39 -13.74
N ILE A 64 7.81 3.95 -13.21
CA ILE A 64 8.18 5.33 -13.50
C ILE A 64 9.44 5.36 -14.39
N PHE A 65 9.40 6.21 -15.41
CA PHE A 65 10.46 6.44 -16.39
C PHE A 65 10.78 7.93 -16.44
N ASN A 66 11.88 8.35 -15.80
CA ASN A 66 12.26 9.76 -15.61
C ASN A 66 12.65 10.45 -16.92
N ASN A 67 13.06 9.69 -17.93
CA ASN A 67 13.43 10.21 -19.24
C ASN A 67 12.22 10.42 -20.17
N GLY A 68 11.00 10.22 -19.68
CA GLY A 68 9.78 10.31 -20.48
C GLY A 68 9.60 9.14 -21.47
N ALA A 69 10.37 8.05 -21.31
CA ALA A 69 10.12 6.83 -22.07
C ALA A 69 8.72 6.30 -21.75
N ILE A 70 8.07 5.78 -22.78
CA ILE A 70 6.76 5.13 -22.66
C ILE A 70 7.00 3.69 -22.18
N ASP A 71 6.11 3.19 -21.31
CA ASP A 71 6.08 1.77 -20.97
C ASP A 71 5.59 0.97 -22.18
N ASP A 72 6.54 0.41 -22.94
CA ASP A 72 6.28 -0.50 -24.05
C ASP A 72 6.28 -1.97 -23.62
N GLY A 73 6.42 -2.23 -22.31
CA GLY A 73 6.53 -3.57 -21.74
C GLY A 73 7.93 -4.18 -21.78
N PHE A 74 8.88 -3.58 -22.50
CA PHE A 74 10.27 -4.03 -22.63
C PHE A 74 11.27 -3.13 -21.90
N ASN A 75 10.93 -1.85 -21.73
CA ASN A 75 11.77 -0.91 -21.00
C ASN A 75 11.88 -1.25 -19.51
N THR A 76 13.09 -1.12 -18.97
CA THR A 76 13.34 -1.24 -17.53
C THR A 76 12.93 0.08 -16.86
N PRO A 77 12.03 0.06 -15.85
CA PRO A 77 11.66 1.26 -15.10
C PRO A 77 12.83 1.75 -14.24
N ASP A 78 12.86 3.05 -13.95
CA ASP A 78 13.81 3.62 -12.99
C ASP A 78 13.45 3.20 -11.55
N TYR A 79 12.14 3.21 -11.24
CA TYR A 79 11.60 2.75 -9.97
C TYR A 79 10.12 2.39 -10.11
N LEU A 80 9.60 1.76 -9.06
CA LEU A 80 8.17 1.50 -8.90
C LEU A 80 7.63 2.41 -7.82
N GLU A 81 6.50 3.05 -8.08
CA GLU A 81 5.86 3.98 -7.16
C GLU A 81 4.45 3.51 -6.81
N ASN A 82 4.09 3.59 -5.52
CA ASN A 82 2.69 3.46 -5.13
C ASN A 82 1.96 4.76 -5.51
N THR A 83 1.15 4.69 -6.56
CA THR A 83 0.43 5.85 -7.13
C THR A 83 -0.94 6.09 -6.50
N HIS A 84 -1.32 5.28 -5.51
CA HIS A 84 -2.59 5.48 -4.82
C HIS A 84 -2.55 6.73 -3.95
N VAL A 85 -3.52 7.61 -4.14
CA VAL A 85 -3.67 8.83 -3.34
C VAL A 85 -5.02 8.78 -2.63
N HIS A 86 -5.01 8.94 -1.31
CA HIS A 86 -6.22 9.16 -0.52
C HIS A 86 -6.56 10.65 -0.52
N ILE A 87 -7.43 11.08 -1.43
CA ILE A 87 -7.90 12.47 -1.47
C ILE A 87 -9.10 12.61 -0.53
N LEU A 88 -9.00 13.57 0.39
CA LEU A 88 -10.08 13.95 1.29
C LEU A 88 -10.61 15.33 0.90
N LYS A 89 -11.94 15.48 0.84
CA LYS A 89 -12.62 16.78 0.75
C LYS A 89 -13.19 17.16 2.10
N PHE A 90 -13.18 18.46 2.42
CA PHE A 90 -13.86 18.97 3.61
C PHE A 90 -15.29 19.37 3.26
N GLU A 91 -16.27 18.68 3.83
CA GLU A 91 -17.69 18.91 3.59
C GLU A 91 -18.50 18.68 4.88
N GLN A 92 -19.56 19.46 5.11
CA GLN A 92 -20.48 19.27 6.25
C GLN A 92 -19.78 19.05 7.60
N TYR A 93 -18.77 19.89 7.89
CA TYR A 93 -17.98 19.90 9.13
C TYR A 93 -17.06 18.69 9.34
N GLY A 94 -16.75 17.91 8.30
CA GLY A 94 -15.80 16.79 8.39
C GLY A 94 -15.00 16.57 7.10
N PHE A 95 -13.97 15.74 7.19
CA PHE A 95 -13.28 15.21 6.02
C PHE A 95 -13.97 13.93 5.55
N VAL A 96 -14.29 13.87 4.27
CA VAL A 96 -14.85 12.69 3.61
C VAL A 96 -14.01 12.36 2.37
N PRO A 97 -14.02 11.12 1.86
CA PRO A 97 -13.36 10.80 0.59
C PRO A 97 -13.82 11.74 -0.53
N ALA A 98 -12.89 12.25 -1.34
CA ALA A 98 -13.21 12.96 -2.57
C ALA A 98 -13.62 11.94 -3.63
N GLU A 99 -14.79 12.15 -4.25
CA GLU A 99 -15.26 11.39 -5.42
C GLU A 99 -14.51 11.82 -6.68
#